data_AF-A0A8T5N0G7-F1
#
_entry.id   AF-A0A8T5N0G7-F1
#
_cell.length_a   1.000
_cell.length_b   1.000
_cell.length_c   1.000
_cell.angle_alpha   90.00
_cell.angle_beta   90.00
_cell.angle_gamma   90.00
#
_symmetry.space_group_name_H-M   'P 1'
#
loop_
_entity.id
_entity.type
_entity.pdbx_description
1 polymer ?
#
loop_
_entity_poly.entity_id
_entity_poly.type
_entity_poly.pdbx_seq_one_letter_code
_entity_poly.pdbx_strand_id
1 'polypeptide(L)'
;MIIKESNLKKGLPKETGSVCPECGKLIKAKIFEENGKVMIEKTCDEHGGFKDVYWSDVGLYLKAEKFAHDGIGVINPKIKAEKECPFECGLCDLHLSHTCLANIDLTNR
;
A
#
# COMPACT_ATOMS: atom_id res chain seq x y z
N MET A 1 -14.97 -14.11 7.59
CA MET A 1 -14.26 -13.33 6.55
C MET A 1 -13.59 -14.34 5.63
N ILE A 2 -13.83 -14.28 4.32
CA ILE A 2 -13.18 -15.20 3.38
C ILE A 2 -11.79 -14.64 3.08
N ILE A 3 -10.77 -15.31 3.56
CA ILE A 3 -9.36 -14.91 3.44
C ILE A 3 -8.62 -15.93 2.56
N LYS A 4 -7.59 -15.44 1.88
CA LYS A 4 -6.61 -16.26 1.14
C LYS A 4 -5.20 -15.95 1.65
N GLU A 5 -4.26 -16.80 1.28
CA GLU A 5 -2.85 -16.52 1.55
C GLU A 5 -2.43 -15.22 0.85
N SER A 6 -1.69 -14.37 1.57
CA SER A 6 -1.30 -13.07 1.06
C SER A 6 -0.20 -13.20 0.02
N ASN A 7 -0.31 -12.45 -1.08
CA ASN A 7 0.74 -12.37 -2.11
C ASN A 7 1.92 -11.47 -1.68
N LEU A 8 1.90 -10.93 -0.46
CA LEU A 8 2.96 -10.10 0.07
C LEU A 8 4.29 -10.85 0.14
N LYS A 9 5.32 -10.34 -0.53
CA LYS A 9 6.70 -10.79 -0.33
C LYS A 9 7.16 -10.38 1.08
N LYS A 10 7.39 -11.38 1.92
CA LYS A 10 7.82 -11.19 3.31
C LYS A 10 9.31 -10.91 3.44
N GLY A 11 9.72 -10.23 4.50
CA GLY A 11 11.10 -9.91 4.84
C GLY A 11 11.60 -8.58 4.26
N LEU A 12 12.82 -8.24 4.67
CA LEU A 12 13.57 -7.06 4.22
C LEU A 12 14.95 -7.50 3.70
N PRO A 13 15.53 -6.82 2.69
CA PRO A 13 14.95 -5.71 1.93
C PRO A 13 13.94 -6.17 0.86
N LYS A 14 13.03 -5.28 0.46
CA LYS A 14 12.10 -5.54 -0.66
C LYS A 14 11.78 -4.29 -1.47
N GLU A 15 11.32 -4.50 -2.70
CA GLU A 15 10.90 -3.45 -3.60
C GLU A 15 9.39 -3.22 -3.52
N THR A 16 8.96 -1.99 -3.73
CA THR A 16 7.56 -1.58 -3.80
C THR A 16 7.41 -0.39 -4.76
N GLY A 17 6.19 -0.09 -5.17
CA GLY A 17 5.85 1.22 -5.75
C GLY A 17 5.67 2.28 -4.67
N SER A 18 5.94 3.53 -5.01
CA SER A 18 5.64 4.71 -4.20
C SER A 18 5.28 5.89 -5.11
N VAL A 19 4.85 6.98 -4.50
CA VAL A 19 4.60 8.26 -5.17
C VAL A 19 5.70 9.27 -4.83
N CYS A 20 6.11 10.08 -5.82
CA CYS A 20 6.98 11.24 -5.62
C CYS A 20 6.24 12.32 -4.81
N PRO A 21 6.80 12.82 -3.70
CA PRO A 21 6.15 13.84 -2.87
C PRO A 21 5.88 15.17 -3.59
N GLU A 22 6.67 15.49 -4.61
CA GLU A 22 6.60 16.79 -5.32
C GLU A 22 5.66 16.73 -6.53
N CYS A 23 5.88 15.78 -7.47
CA CYS A 23 5.11 15.73 -8.72
C CYS A 23 3.99 14.67 -8.75
N GLY A 24 3.87 13.82 -7.73
CA GLY A 24 2.84 12.79 -7.68
C GLY A 24 3.02 11.62 -8.66
N LYS A 25 4.14 11.55 -9.41
CA LYS A 25 4.44 10.43 -10.31
C LYS A 25 4.71 9.14 -9.52
N LEU A 26 4.36 8.01 -10.13
CA LEU A 26 4.72 6.69 -9.62
C LEU A 26 6.21 6.44 -9.84
N ILE A 27 6.87 6.00 -8.77
CA ILE A 27 8.31 5.73 -8.73
C ILE A 27 8.57 4.43 -7.98
N LYS A 28 9.68 3.76 -8.31
CA LYS A 28 10.14 2.59 -7.55
C LYS A 28 10.69 3.03 -6.19
N ALA A 29 10.45 2.20 -5.19
CA ALA A 29 10.96 2.38 -3.85
C ALA A 29 11.50 1.07 -3.29
N LYS A 30 12.46 1.18 -2.38
CA LYS A 30 13.07 0.07 -1.66
C LYS A 30 12.81 0.24 -0.17
N ILE A 31 12.28 -0.81 0.45
CA ILE A 31 12.09 -0.93 1.89
C ILE A 31 13.24 -1.76 2.45
N PHE A 32 13.92 -1.26 3.48
CA PHE A 32 15.06 -1.94 4.10
C PHE A 32 15.18 -1.62 5.59
N GLU A 33 15.93 -2.43 6.30
CA GLU A 33 16.26 -2.18 7.71
C GLU A 33 17.47 -1.26 7.82
N GLU A 34 17.40 -0.27 8.70
CA GLU A 34 18.53 0.57 9.08
C GLU A 34 18.36 1.04 10.53
N ASN A 35 19.38 0.83 11.37
CA ASN A 35 19.40 1.28 12.77
C ASN A 35 18.17 0.84 13.60
N GLY A 36 17.70 -0.40 13.40
CA GLY A 36 16.54 -0.97 14.09
C GLY A 36 15.18 -0.43 13.60
N LYS A 37 15.17 0.40 12.57
CA LYS A 37 13.97 0.93 11.91
C LYS A 37 13.83 0.34 10.52
N VAL A 38 12.61 0.38 9.99
CA VAL A 38 12.35 0.12 8.58
C VAL A 38 12.31 1.46 7.85
N MET A 39 13.20 1.62 6.89
CA MET A 39 13.32 2.79 6.04
C MET A 39 12.74 2.51 4.66
N ILE A 40 12.23 3.55 4.01
CA ILE A 40 11.86 3.52 2.59
C ILE A 40 12.69 4.56 1.85
N GLU A 41 13.33 4.15 0.77
CA GLU A 41 14.08 5.02 -0.13
C GLU A 41 13.43 4.97 -1.52
N LYS A 42 13.30 6.12 -2.16
CA LYS A 42 12.68 6.28 -3.47
C LYS A 42 13.38 7.40 -4.23
N THR A 43 13.48 7.25 -5.54
CA THR A 43 14.17 8.23 -6.39
C THR A 43 13.24 8.66 -7.50
N CYS A 44 13.08 9.97 -7.65
CA CYS A 44 12.39 10.60 -8.77
C CYS A 44 13.42 11.23 -9.70
N ASP A 45 13.30 11.00 -11.01
CA ASP A 45 14.23 11.53 -12.01
C ASP A 45 14.28 13.07 -12.02
N GLU A 46 13.18 13.73 -11.61
CA GLU A 46 13.06 15.19 -11.60
C GLU A 46 13.38 15.82 -10.23
N HIS A 47 13.06 15.15 -9.12
CA HIS A 47 13.11 15.73 -7.78
C HIS A 47 14.15 15.08 -6.85
N GLY A 48 14.90 14.08 -7.35
CA GLY A 48 15.97 13.43 -6.61
C GLY A 48 15.50 12.32 -5.66
N GLY A 49 16.36 12.01 -4.69
CA GLY A 49 16.16 10.92 -3.72
C GLY A 49 15.44 11.37 -2.46
N PHE A 50 14.52 10.54 -1.98
CA PHE A 50 13.82 10.70 -0.72
C PHE A 50 14.05 9.45 0.13
N LYS A 51 14.31 9.66 1.43
CA LYS A 51 14.49 8.58 2.39
C LYS A 51 13.77 8.94 3.69
N ASP A 52 12.84 8.08 4.08
CA ASP A 52 11.95 8.31 5.22
C ASP A 52 11.85 7.07 6.12
N VAL A 53 11.45 7.28 7.37
CA VAL A 53 11.09 6.19 8.28
C VAL A 53 9.74 5.63 7.83
N TYR A 54 9.74 4.36 7.41
CA TYR A 54 8.53 3.63 7.06
C TYR A 54 7.87 2.99 8.28
N TRP A 55 8.67 2.43 9.19
CA TRP A 55 8.22 1.89 10.48
C TRP A 55 9.33 2.04 11.52
N SER A 56 9.00 2.57 12.69
CA SER A 56 10.00 2.93 13.71
C SER A 56 10.68 1.75 14.43
N ASP A 57 10.23 0.51 14.21
CA ASP A 57 10.75 -0.69 14.86
C ASP A 57 10.65 -1.88 13.89
N VAL A 58 11.80 -2.48 13.56
CA VAL A 58 11.89 -3.60 12.63
C VAL A 58 11.31 -4.90 13.19
N GLY A 59 11.41 -5.13 14.50
CA GLY A 59 10.85 -6.32 15.15
C GLY A 59 9.32 -6.34 15.08
N LEU A 60 8.68 -5.18 15.33
CA LEU A 60 7.24 -5.02 15.19
C LEU A 60 6.80 -5.14 13.73
N TYR A 61 7.57 -4.59 12.78
CA TYR A 61 7.31 -4.75 11.35
C TYR A 61 7.26 -6.22 10.93
N LEU A 62 8.33 -6.97 11.23
CA LEU A 62 8.44 -8.39 10.89
C LEU A 62 7.41 -9.25 11.64
N LYS A 63 7.02 -8.84 12.85
CA LYS A 63 5.92 -9.49 13.59
C LYS A 63 4.57 -9.24 12.91
N ALA A 64 4.28 -7.99 12.53
CA ALA A 64 3.03 -7.63 11.86
C ALA A 64 2.86 -8.38 10.52
N GLU A 65 3.95 -8.54 9.77
CA GLU A 65 3.96 -9.24 8.49
C GLU A 65 3.53 -10.72 8.58
N LYS A 66 3.67 -11.35 9.76
CA LYS A 66 3.17 -12.71 10.00
C LYS A 66 1.65 -12.81 9.96
N PHE A 67 0.96 -11.70 10.25
CA PHE A 67 -0.50 -11.59 10.25
C PHE A 67 -1.07 -11.07 8.92
N ALA A 68 -0.23 -10.90 7.90
CA ALA A 68 -0.69 -10.49 6.58
C ALA A 68 -1.57 -11.58 5.94
N HIS A 69 -2.82 -11.23 5.66
CA HIS A 69 -3.78 -12.04 4.93
C HIS A 69 -4.50 -11.15 3.92
N ASP A 70 -4.74 -11.70 2.72
CA ASP A 70 -5.51 -10.99 1.70
C ASP A 70 -6.96 -11.46 1.75
N GLY A 71 -7.90 -10.57 1.49
CA GLY A 71 -9.27 -10.98 1.19
C GLY A 71 -9.39 -11.47 -0.26
N ILE A 72 -10.55 -12.05 -0.59
CA ILE A 72 -10.84 -12.51 -1.95
C ILE A 72 -11.21 -11.36 -2.91
N GLY A 73 -11.29 -10.13 -2.42
CA GLY A 73 -11.65 -8.95 -3.20
C GLY A 73 -13.16 -8.69 -3.28
N VAL A 74 -13.54 -7.75 -4.14
CA VAL A 74 -14.93 -7.32 -4.33
C VAL A 74 -15.53 -8.02 -5.54
N ILE A 75 -16.68 -8.69 -5.36
CA ILE A 75 -17.37 -9.42 -6.45
C ILE A 75 -17.97 -8.46 -7.49
N ASN A 76 -18.43 -7.28 -7.05
CA ASN A 76 -19.05 -6.27 -7.90
C ASN A 76 -18.28 -4.94 -7.80
N PRO A 77 -17.07 -4.84 -8.38
CA PRO A 77 -16.31 -3.60 -8.38
C PRO A 77 -17.04 -2.55 -9.25
N LYS A 78 -17.08 -1.30 -8.78
CA LYS A 78 -17.75 -0.20 -9.49
C LYS A 78 -16.98 0.22 -10.74
N ILE A 79 -15.67 0.07 -10.71
CA ILE A 79 -14.74 0.39 -11.80
C ILE A 79 -13.75 -0.76 -11.97
N LYS A 80 -13.13 -0.87 -13.14
CA LYS A 80 -11.99 -1.77 -13.35
C LYS A 80 -10.69 -1.01 -13.13
N ALA A 81 -9.65 -1.67 -12.63
CA ALA A 81 -8.33 -1.08 -12.53
C ALA A 81 -7.64 -1.05 -13.91
N GLU A 82 -8.00 -0.07 -14.73
CA GLU A 82 -7.37 0.15 -16.05
C GLU A 82 -6.10 0.98 -15.93
N LYS A 83 -6.06 1.93 -14.98
CA LYS A 83 -4.87 2.71 -14.64
C LYS A 83 -4.23 2.26 -13.33
N GLU A 84 -2.98 2.63 -13.15
CA GLU A 84 -2.24 2.39 -11.91
C GLU A 84 -2.78 3.27 -10.76
N CYS A 85 -2.92 2.67 -9.58
CA CYS A 85 -3.24 3.40 -8.36
C CYS A 85 -2.12 4.42 -8.07
N PRO A 86 -2.39 5.70 -7.73
CA PRO A 86 -3.67 6.25 -7.27
C PRO A 86 -4.45 7.10 -8.30
N PHE A 87 -4.10 7.07 -9.59
CA PHE A 87 -4.67 8.01 -10.57
C PHE A 87 -6.11 7.72 -10.98
N GLU A 88 -6.65 6.58 -10.58
CA GLU A 88 -8.03 6.18 -10.81
C GLU A 88 -8.56 5.46 -9.56
N CYS A 89 -9.03 6.25 -8.59
CA CYS A 89 -9.50 5.74 -7.31
C CYS A 89 -11.02 5.52 -7.30
N GLY A 90 -11.43 4.38 -6.75
CA GLY A 90 -12.80 3.92 -6.60
C GLY A 90 -12.79 2.44 -6.16
N LEU A 91 -13.95 1.85 -5.87
CA LEU A 91 -14.02 0.43 -5.47
C LEU A 91 -13.74 -0.48 -6.69
N CYS A 92 -12.47 -0.66 -7.02
CA CYS A 92 -11.98 -1.47 -8.13
C CYS A 92 -11.61 -2.91 -7.73
N ASP A 93 -11.29 -3.74 -8.71
CA ASP A 93 -10.89 -5.14 -8.56
C ASP A 93 -9.50 -5.35 -7.93
N LEU A 94 -8.69 -4.30 -7.77
CA LEU A 94 -7.47 -4.35 -6.95
C LEU A 94 -7.74 -4.27 -5.43
N HIS A 95 -8.96 -3.92 -5.01
CA HIS A 95 -9.32 -3.93 -3.59
C HIS A 95 -9.53 -5.36 -3.12
N LEU A 96 -8.58 -5.89 -2.35
CA LEU A 96 -8.63 -7.26 -1.82
C LEU A 96 -9.55 -7.40 -0.61
N SER A 97 -9.83 -6.31 0.10
CA SER A 97 -10.71 -6.31 1.27
C SER A 97 -12.10 -5.79 0.91
N HIS A 98 -13.13 -6.37 1.54
CA HIS A 98 -14.49 -5.81 1.51
C HIS A 98 -14.57 -4.54 2.36
N THR A 99 -15.60 -3.73 2.13
CA THR A 99 -15.91 -2.55 2.96
C THR A 99 -16.06 -2.97 4.43
N CYS A 100 -15.11 -2.55 5.28
CA CYS A 100 -15.10 -2.84 6.71
C CYS A 100 -16.00 -1.88 7.49
N LEU A 101 -16.02 -0.61 7.09
CA LEU A 101 -16.86 0.43 7.64
C LEU A 101 -17.38 1.31 6.51
N ALA A 102 -18.69 1.54 6.49
CA ALA A 102 -19.33 2.47 5.57
C ALA A 102 -19.80 3.70 6.37
N ASN A 103 -19.30 4.87 5.99
CA ASN A 103 -19.78 6.13 6.52
C ASN A 103 -20.81 6.69 5.54
N ILE A 104 -22.05 6.82 5.99
CA ILE A 104 -23.15 7.38 5.21
C ILE A 104 -23.58 8.67 5.88
N ASP A 105 -23.38 9.79 5.20
CA ASP A 105 -23.93 11.07 5.66
C ASP A 105 -25.38 11.17 5.19
N LEU A 106 -26.33 11.17 6.13
CA LEU A 106 -27.76 11.30 5.86
C LEU A 106 -28.17 12.75 6.08
N THR A 107 -28.55 13.42 4.98
CA THR A 107 -29.04 14.81 5.05
C THR A 107 -30.47 14.87 4.51
N ASN A 108 -31.32 15.70 5.14
CA ASN A 108 -32.73 15.91 4.74
C ASN A 108 -32.87 16.87 3.53
N ARG A 109 -31.87 16.93 2.65
CA ARG A 109 -31.91 17.77 1.44
C ARG A 109 -32.70 17.08 0.34
#